data_AF-A0A9W9LDZ2-F1
#
_entry.id   AF-A0A9W9LDZ2-F1
#
_cell.length_a   1.000
_cell.length_b   1.000
_cell.length_c   1.000
_cell.angle_alpha   90.00
_cell.angle_beta   90.00
_cell.angle_gamma   90.00
#
_symmetry.space_group_name_H-M   'P 1'
#
loop_
_entity.id
_entity.type
_entity.pdbx_description
1 polymer ?
#
loop_
_entity_poly.entity_id
_entity_poly.type
_entity_poly.pdbx_seq_one_letter_code
_entity_poly.pdbx_strand_id
1 'polypeptide(L)'
;MSPARQRHARSSYPIRSRLTGIASTLRQRANNKPSIADKAANQQYLTQREEQALVEYVLRLADNGYLLPVKFLRSVALIVVRRRSSNFQITDPGLEIRPPGKNWPQGFYR
;
A
#
# COMPACT_ATOMS: atom_id res chain seq x y z
N MET A 1 -29.36 -16.66 48.88
CA MET A 1 -29.65 -15.54 47.96
C MET A 1 -28.33 -15.00 47.41
N SER A 2 -28.21 -15.06 46.08
CA SER A 2 -27.30 -14.33 45.18
C SER A 2 -25.77 -14.55 45.21
N PRO A 3 -25.12 -14.46 44.02
CA PRO A 3 -24.06 -15.37 43.63
C PRO A 3 -22.69 -14.67 43.49
N ALA A 4 -21.63 -15.33 43.94
CA ALA A 4 -20.28 -14.78 43.84
C ALA A 4 -19.58 -15.23 42.54
N ARG A 5 -19.52 -14.29 41.61
CA ARG A 5 -18.50 -14.10 40.57
C ARG A 5 -18.23 -15.30 39.66
N GLN A 6 -18.96 -15.35 38.55
CA GLN A 6 -18.45 -15.93 37.31
C GLN A 6 -17.09 -15.30 36.98
N ARG A 7 -16.02 -16.04 37.26
CA ARG A 7 -14.71 -15.77 36.67
C ARG A 7 -14.88 -16.03 35.18
N HIS A 8 -15.06 -14.96 34.40
CA HIS A 8 -14.91 -15.06 32.95
C HIS A 8 -13.55 -15.68 32.70
N ALA A 9 -13.55 -16.96 32.32
CA ALA A 9 -12.37 -17.66 31.88
C ALA A 9 -11.78 -16.78 30.78
N ARG A 10 -10.61 -16.19 31.05
CA ARG A 10 -9.77 -15.56 30.05
C ARG A 10 -9.53 -16.64 29.00
N SER A 11 -10.36 -16.64 27.96
CA SER A 11 -10.30 -17.58 26.85
C SER A 11 -8.96 -17.35 26.18
N SER A 12 -7.96 -18.09 26.64
CA SER A 12 -6.58 -17.95 26.19
C SER A 12 -6.54 -18.26 24.70
N TYR A 13 -6.01 -17.30 23.94
CA TYR A 13 -5.77 -17.34 22.50
C TYR A 13 -5.42 -18.74 21.91
N PRO A 14 -4.53 -19.55 22.52
CA PRO A 14 -4.23 -20.91 22.04
C PRO A 14 -5.43 -21.86 21.96
N ILE A 15 -6.45 -21.70 22.82
CA ILE A 15 -7.60 -22.61 22.88
C ILE A 15 -8.54 -22.38 21.68
N ARG A 16 -8.85 -21.11 21.35
CA ARG A 16 -9.68 -20.77 20.17
C ARG A 16 -9.00 -21.14 18.85
N SER A 17 -7.68 -21.01 18.80
CA SER A 17 -6.85 -21.34 17.65
C SER A 17 -6.92 -22.83 17.28
N ARG A 18 -6.87 -23.73 18.28
CA ARG A 18 -6.90 -25.19 18.06
C ARG A 18 -8.27 -25.70 17.63
N LEU A 19 -9.35 -25.10 18.14
CA LEU A 19 -10.73 -25.54 17.87
C LEU A 19 -11.23 -25.18 16.46
N THR A 20 -10.64 -24.17 15.83
CA THR A 20 -11.13 -23.65 14.54
C THR A 20 -10.18 -23.91 13.38
N GLY A 21 -8.93 -24.29 13.64
CA GLY A 21 -7.88 -24.43 12.60
C GLY A 21 -7.44 -23.09 11.99
N ILE A 22 -8.06 -21.97 12.37
CA ILE A 22 -7.87 -20.64 11.79
C ILE A 22 -7.03 -19.76 12.73
N ALA A 23 -5.95 -20.37 13.25
CA ALA A 23 -4.99 -19.79 14.20
C ALA A 23 -4.42 -18.45 13.73
N SER A 24 -4.09 -18.35 12.45
CA SER A 24 -3.41 -17.19 11.87
C SER A 24 -4.33 -15.98 11.77
N THR A 25 -5.61 -16.18 11.43
CA THR A 25 -6.59 -15.11 11.19
C THR A 25 -7.03 -14.42 12.49
N LEU A 26 -7.18 -15.17 13.58
CA LEU A 26 -7.48 -14.58 14.90
C LEU A 26 -6.32 -13.71 15.40
N ARG A 27 -5.06 -14.09 15.14
CA ARG A 27 -3.87 -13.28 15.45
C ARG A 27 -3.89 -11.93 14.73
N GLN A 28 -4.30 -11.97 13.46
CA GLN A 28 -4.30 -10.79 12.61
C GLN A 28 -5.29 -9.74 13.10
N ARG A 29 -6.48 -10.18 13.53
CA ARG A 29 -7.54 -9.31 14.07
C ARG A 29 -7.18 -8.72 15.44
N ALA A 30 -6.59 -9.52 16.33
CA ALA A 30 -6.18 -9.05 17.66
C ALA A 30 -5.06 -8.00 17.61
N ASN A 31 -4.25 -8.01 16.55
CA ASN A 31 -3.11 -7.11 16.38
C ASN A 31 -3.42 -5.85 15.54
N ASN A 32 -4.70 -5.48 15.35
CA ASN A 32 -5.13 -4.32 14.55
C ASN A 32 -4.42 -4.23 13.18
N LYS A 33 -4.32 -5.35 12.46
CA LYS A 33 -3.63 -5.33 11.17
C LYS A 33 -4.37 -4.39 10.20
N PRO A 34 -3.64 -3.49 9.51
CA PRO A 34 -4.23 -2.62 8.51
C PRO A 34 -4.90 -3.45 7.42
N SER A 35 -6.01 -2.93 6.91
CA SER A 35 -6.80 -3.61 5.88
C SER A 35 -5.93 -3.84 4.63
N ILE A 36 -6.37 -4.74 3.75
CA ILE A 36 -5.65 -4.99 2.48
C ILE A 36 -5.56 -3.70 1.66
N ALA A 37 -6.60 -2.85 1.71
CA ALA A 37 -6.63 -1.56 1.05
C ALA A 37 -5.61 -0.58 1.67
N ASP A 38 -5.54 -0.48 3.01
CA ASP A 38 -4.57 0.40 3.69
C ASP A 38 -3.13 -0.04 3.44
N LYS A 39 -2.89 -1.35 3.36
CA LYS A 39 -1.59 -1.89 2.97
C LYS A 39 -1.26 -1.56 1.52
N ALA A 40 -2.22 -1.69 0.62
CA ALA A 40 -2.03 -1.34 -0.79
C ALA A 40 -1.70 0.14 -0.95
N ALA A 41 -2.42 1.03 -0.27
CA ALA A 41 -2.17 2.47 -0.26
C ALA A 41 -0.76 2.81 0.26
N ASN A 42 -0.33 2.20 1.37
CA ASN A 42 1.01 2.40 1.91
C ASN A 42 2.13 1.79 1.03
N GLN A 43 1.80 0.85 0.15
CA GLN A 43 2.73 0.23 -0.80
C GLN A 43 2.72 0.90 -2.18
N GLN A 44 1.91 1.95 -2.39
CA GLN A 44 1.92 2.68 -3.64
C GLN A 44 3.25 3.41 -3.82
N TYR A 45 3.81 3.30 -5.03
CA TYR A 45 5.07 3.94 -5.41
C TYR A 45 4.91 5.46 -5.55
N LEU A 46 3.76 5.89 -6.08
CA LEU A 46 3.32 7.28 -6.16
C LEU A 46 2.23 7.52 -5.13
N THR A 47 2.13 8.75 -4.64
CA THR A 47 0.95 9.18 -3.89
C THR A 47 -0.24 9.30 -4.84
N GLN A 48 -1.47 9.13 -4.32
CA GLN A 48 -2.69 9.23 -5.13
C GLN A 48 -2.78 10.55 -5.92
N ARG A 49 -2.30 11.66 -5.34
CA ARG A 49 -2.26 12.97 -6.02
C ARG A 49 -1.27 12.99 -7.18
N GLU A 50 -0.09 12.39 -7.01
CA GLU A 50 0.91 12.27 -8.07
C GLU A 50 0.43 11.36 -9.20
N GLU A 51 -0.27 10.28 -8.87
CA GLU A 51 -0.87 9.37 -9.85
C GLU A 51 -1.95 10.07 -10.69
N GLN A 52 -2.83 10.84 -10.06
CA GLN A 52 -3.83 11.66 -10.76
C GLN A 52 -3.18 12.67 -11.72
N ALA A 53 -2.15 13.38 -11.27
CA ALA A 53 -1.42 14.32 -12.11
C ALA A 53 -0.71 13.65 -13.29
N LEU A 54 -0.19 12.43 -13.09
CA LEU A 54 0.41 11.63 -14.16
C LEU A 54 -0.63 11.26 -15.23
N VAL A 55 -1.83 10.82 -14.81
CA VAL A 55 -2.93 10.48 -15.72
C VAL A 55 -3.38 11.72 -16.51
N GLU A 56 -3.58 12.86 -15.85
CA GLU A 56 -3.92 14.11 -16.53
C GLU A 56 -2.87 14.52 -17.55
N TYR A 57 -1.58 14.38 -17.21
CA TYR A 57 -0.48 14.67 -18.13
C TYR A 57 -0.51 13.77 -19.37
N VAL A 58 -0.77 12.47 -19.19
CA VAL A 58 -0.87 11.50 -20.29
C VAL A 58 -2.10 11.78 -21.18
N LEU A 59 -3.24 12.11 -20.58
CA LEU A 59 -4.45 12.48 -21.32
C LEU A 59 -4.20 13.74 -22.16
N ARG A 60 -3.62 14.78 -21.57
CA ARG A 60 -3.24 16.00 -22.30
C ARG A 60 -2.26 15.71 -23.44
N LEU A 61 -1.29 14.83 -23.24
CA LEU A 61 -0.38 14.41 -24.32
C LEU A 61 -1.13 13.74 -25.47
N ALA A 62 -2.06 12.82 -25.14
CA ALA A 62 -2.88 12.13 -26.13
C ALA A 62 -3.77 13.11 -26.91
N ASP A 63 -4.39 14.08 -26.23
CA ASP A 63 -5.19 15.13 -26.85
C ASP A 63 -4.37 16.00 -27.82
N ASN A 64 -3.08 16.20 -27.51
CA ASN A 64 -2.13 16.91 -28.38
C ASN A 64 -1.53 16.01 -29.49
N GLY A 65 -2.00 14.77 -29.64
CA GLY A 65 -1.55 13.83 -30.66
C GLY A 65 -0.28 13.04 -30.32
N TYR A 66 0.23 13.16 -29.10
CA TYR A 66 1.40 12.41 -28.64
C TYR A 66 0.98 11.18 -27.84
N LEU A 67 1.22 10.00 -28.40
CA LEU A 67 1.03 8.74 -27.69
C LEU A 67 2.27 8.46 -26.84
N LEU A 68 2.13 8.48 -25.51
CA LEU A 68 3.22 8.12 -24.59
C LEU A 68 3.28 6.58 -24.43
N PRO A 69 4.36 5.92 -24.87
CA PRO A 69 4.48 4.48 -24.66
C PRO A 69 4.55 4.15 -23.16
N VAL A 70 3.83 3.11 -22.76
CA VAL A 70 3.68 2.66 -21.36
C VAL A 70 5.03 2.40 -20.66
N LYS A 71 6.06 2.02 -21.42
CA LYS A 71 7.44 1.87 -20.94
C LYS A 71 8.01 3.14 -20.31
N PHE A 72 7.57 4.32 -20.75
CA PHE A 72 8.03 5.61 -20.23
C PHE A 72 7.34 6.02 -18.93
N LEU A 73 6.14 5.50 -18.64
CA LEU A 73 5.45 5.77 -17.37
C LEU A 73 6.32 5.42 -16.16
N ARG A 74 7.11 4.34 -16.28
CA ARG A 74 8.08 3.92 -15.26
C ARG A 74 9.16 4.99 -15.01
N SER A 75 9.68 5.59 -16.08
CA SER A 75 10.69 6.64 -16.02
C SER A 75 10.12 7.95 -15.48
N VAL A 76 8.91 8.32 -15.89
CA VAL A 76 8.21 9.50 -15.39
C VAL A 76 7.94 9.36 -13.89
N ALA A 77 7.45 8.20 -13.44
CA ALA A 77 7.24 7.92 -12.02
C ALA A 77 8.54 8.04 -11.21
N LEU A 78 9.67 7.53 -11.73
CA LEU A 78 10.97 7.68 -11.08
C LEU A 78 11.38 9.16 -10.95
N ILE A 79 11.15 9.97 -11.99
CA ILE A 79 11.45 11.41 -11.97
C ILE A 79 10.61 12.12 -10.89
N VAL A 80 9.31 11.80 -10.82
CA VAL A 80 8.40 12.36 -9.82
C VAL A 80 8.88 12.03 -8.40
N VAL A 81 9.20 10.77 -8.13
CA VAL A 81 9.70 10.35 -6.81
C VAL A 81 11.03 11.01 -6.46
N ARG A 82 11.97 11.09 -7.41
CA ARG A 82 13.24 11.81 -7.21
C ARG A 82 13.02 13.27 -6.86
N ARG A 83 12.10 13.94 -7.55
CA ARG A 83 11.78 15.34 -7.31
C ARG A 83 11.09 15.55 -5.96
N ARG A 84 10.20 14.64 -5.57
CA ARG A 84 9.61 14.60 -4.22
C ARG A 84 10.71 14.50 -3.16
N SER A 85 11.59 13.50 -3.24
CA SER A 85 12.67 13.33 -2.25
C SER A 85 13.60 14.54 -2.17
N SER A 86 13.94 15.15 -3.32
CA SER A 86 14.77 16.36 -3.39
C SER A 86 14.07 17.58 -2.77
N ASN A 87 12.78 17.78 -3.04
CA ASN A 87 12.03 18.93 -2.53
C ASN A 87 11.79 18.85 -1.02
N PHE A 88 11.56 17.65 -0.50
CA PHE A 88 11.28 17.44 0.92
C PHE A 88 12.53 17.20 1.77
N GLN A 89 13.74 17.32 1.21
CA GLN A 89 15.01 17.02 1.89
C GLN A 89 14.95 15.70 2.68
N ILE A 90 14.35 14.67 2.08
CA ILE A 90 14.28 13.35 2.70
C ILE A 90 15.66 12.72 2.52
N THR A 91 16.59 13.12 3.39
CA THR A 91 17.95 12.59 3.51
C THR A 91 17.87 11.33 4.37
N ASP A 92 17.23 10.28 3.85
CA ASP A 92 17.44 8.94 4.38
C ASP A 92 18.43 8.23 3.43
N PRO A 93 19.68 8.00 3.84
CA PRO A 93 20.69 7.35 3.01
C PRO A 93 20.31 5.92 2.60
N GLY A 94 19.30 5.32 3.25
CA GLY A 94 18.74 4.01 2.89
C GLY A 94 17.67 4.05 1.78
N LEU A 95 17.14 5.23 1.44
CA LEU A 95 16.19 5.43 0.34
C LEU A 95 16.94 5.64 -0.98
N GLU A 96 17.71 4.64 -1.41
CA GLU A 96 18.03 4.55 -2.83
C GLU A 96 16.71 4.49 -3.60
N ILE A 97 16.38 5.58 -4.31
CA ILE A 97 15.14 5.68 -5.09
C ILE A 97 15.26 4.75 -6.28
N ARG A 98 14.87 3.50 -6.07
CA ARG A 98 14.87 2.47 -7.10
C ARG A 98 13.70 2.68 -8.04
N PRO A 99 13.87 2.42 -9.34
CA PRO A 99 12.75 2.45 -10.28
C PRO A 99 11.69 1.42 -9.87
N PRO A 100 10.40 1.69 -10.14
CA PRO A 100 9.32 0.75 -9.82
C PRO A 100 9.51 -0.56 -10.60
N GLY A 101 8.89 -1.66 -10.21
CA GLY A 101 9.05 -2.96 -10.89
C GLY A 101 8.65 -2.95 -12.38
N LYS A 102 9.11 -3.93 -13.17
CA LYS A 102 8.76 -4.04 -14.62
C LYS A 102 7.25 -4.07 -14.87
N ASN A 103 6.50 -4.70 -13.97
CA ASN A 103 5.05 -4.86 -14.07
C ASN A 103 4.27 -3.73 -13.40
N TRP A 104 4.95 -2.69 -12.88
CA TRP A 104 4.28 -1.58 -12.21
C TRP A 104 3.28 -0.82 -13.12
N PRO A 105 3.58 -0.58 -14.41
CA PRO A 105 2.60 0.05 -15.31
C PRO A 105 1.33 -0.79 -15.50
N GLN A 106 1.36 -2.10 -15.17
CA GLN A 106 0.18 -2.96 -15.25
C GLN A 106 -0.94 -2.49 -14.29
N GLY A 107 -0.58 -1.78 -13.22
CA GLY A 107 -1.54 -1.25 -12.25
C GLY A 107 -2.54 -0.26 -12.84
N PHE A 108 -2.20 0.41 -13.93
CA PHE A 108 -3.07 1.41 -14.58
C PHE A 108 -4.14 0.81 -15.51
N TYR A 109 -4.08 -0.48 -15.81
CA TYR A 109 -5.02 -1.14 -16.72
C TYR A 109 -6.20 -1.82 -16.01
N ARG A 110 -6.30 -1.72 -14.68
CA ARG A 110 -7.39 -2.27 -13.88
C ARG A 110 -8.45 -1.22 -13.63
#